data_AF-A0A6N7H5Z8-F1
#
_entry.id   AF-A0A6N7H5Z8-F1
#
_cell.length_a   1.000
_cell.length_b   1.000
_cell.length_c   1.000
_cell.angle_alpha   90.00
_cell.angle_beta   90.00
_cell.angle_gamma   90.00
#
_symmetry.space_group_name_H-M   'P 1'
#
loop_
_entity.id
_entity.type
_entity.pdbx_description
1 polymer ?
#
loop_
_entity_poly.entity_id
_entity_poly.type
_entity_poly.pdbx_seq_one_letter_code
_entity_poly.pdbx_strand_id
1 'polypeptide(L)'
;MPATAVRRARRSAASTPGRLFVVGVGLVVLALLTGVTGAIALQQKQATIDNLIDHREPLAAASQQIYRSLSDADATAASAFLSGGNPPAALRERYELDIAQAGANLAKASADVAGVPEAEEQVDQLAQQLPVYTGLVETARAYNRQGFPAGAAYLREASGLMRAKLLPAAQELYSIDSRRLADEQAQAREFPWITAGLVLVLLVAFVATQMYLTRRTNRLLNVGLVVATIAVVVGLAWGTVALLLESAKVANGQDSGTQQVELAVQARINALKMRANETLTLVARGDGAEYEDDWQSLASEVSGDGDENLLVRAQGLAANQETSDAIEAARANVTAWLDAHDRVRQLDDDGQYQEAVALAIGDAEDGAAGAFNELDANLLRAINDGRGVFVDETSSASEAMTGLAPGTAALALLAAAGVTMGIRERLQEYR
;
A
#
# COMPACT_ATOMS: atom_id res chain seq x y z
N MET A 1 33.83 -36.71 -15.03
CA MET A 1 33.08 -37.95 -15.36
C MET A 1 33.88 -38.73 -16.41
N PRO A 2 34.44 -39.91 -16.12
CA PRO A 2 35.34 -40.59 -17.05
C PRO A 2 34.57 -41.08 -18.30
N ALA A 3 35.14 -40.86 -19.49
CA ALA A 3 34.51 -41.15 -20.79
C ALA A 3 34.06 -42.63 -20.97
N THR A 4 34.59 -43.53 -20.15
CA THR A 4 34.22 -44.95 -20.07
C THR A 4 32.86 -45.16 -19.41
N ALA A 5 32.49 -44.37 -18.40
CA ALA A 5 31.17 -44.41 -17.78
C ALA A 5 30.08 -43.94 -18.77
N VAL A 6 30.36 -42.89 -19.54
CA VAL A 6 29.45 -42.36 -20.57
C VAL A 6 29.25 -43.36 -21.72
N ARG A 7 30.32 -44.03 -22.20
CA ARG A 7 30.19 -45.07 -23.25
C ARG A 7 29.47 -46.34 -22.79
N ARG A 8 29.65 -46.75 -21.53
CA ARG A 8 28.99 -47.94 -20.96
C ARG A 8 27.50 -47.66 -20.67
N ALA A 9 27.19 -46.44 -20.20
CA ALA A 9 25.80 -45.94 -20.11
C ALA A 9 25.12 -45.89 -21.49
N ARG A 10 25.81 -45.42 -22.54
CA ARG A 10 25.27 -45.40 -23.93
C ARG A 10 24.97 -46.78 -24.51
N ARG A 11 25.81 -47.80 -24.27
CA ARG A 11 25.56 -49.18 -24.73
C ARG A 11 24.46 -49.89 -23.94
N SER A 12 24.39 -49.64 -22.63
CA SER A 12 23.30 -50.14 -21.78
C SER A 12 21.96 -49.52 -22.17
N ALA A 13 21.91 -48.22 -22.49
CA ALA A 13 20.73 -47.52 -22.98
C ALA A 13 20.23 -47.98 -24.37
N ALA A 14 20.98 -48.83 -25.08
CA ALA A 14 20.53 -49.42 -26.35
C ALA A 14 19.62 -50.65 -26.16
N SER A 15 19.65 -51.30 -24.97
CA SER A 15 18.77 -52.43 -24.65
C SER A 15 17.43 -51.96 -24.08
N THR A 16 16.36 -52.75 -24.28
CA THR A 16 15.00 -52.43 -23.78
C THR A 16 14.97 -52.09 -22.27
N PRO A 17 15.70 -52.80 -21.38
CA PRO A 17 15.77 -52.44 -19.95
C PRO A 17 16.54 -51.14 -19.68
N GLY A 18 17.62 -50.87 -20.42
CA GLY A 18 18.41 -49.65 -20.20
C GLY A 18 17.70 -48.37 -20.63
N ARG A 19 16.85 -48.43 -21.67
CA ARG A 19 15.98 -47.29 -22.05
C ARG A 19 14.98 -46.93 -20.95
N LEU A 20 14.36 -47.93 -20.31
CA LEU A 20 13.42 -47.72 -19.21
C LEU A 20 14.09 -47.10 -17.98
N PHE A 21 15.33 -47.54 -17.68
CA PHE A 21 16.12 -46.95 -16.60
C PHE A 21 16.45 -45.46 -16.86
N VAL A 22 16.88 -45.11 -18.07
CA VAL A 22 17.20 -43.71 -18.43
C VAL A 22 15.96 -42.82 -18.37
N VAL A 23 14.81 -43.29 -18.89
CA VAL A 23 13.54 -42.55 -18.80
C VAL A 23 13.13 -42.34 -17.34
N GLY A 24 13.32 -43.36 -16.49
CA GLY A 24 13.02 -43.26 -15.07
C GLY A 24 13.86 -42.26 -14.31
N VAL A 25 15.17 -42.32 -14.51
CA VAL A 25 16.09 -41.32 -13.93
C VAL A 25 15.73 -39.92 -14.43
N GLY A 26 15.42 -39.78 -15.73
CA GLY A 26 14.97 -38.51 -16.30
C GLY A 26 13.71 -37.96 -15.64
N LEU A 27 12.69 -38.80 -15.44
CA LEU A 27 11.44 -38.41 -14.78
C LEU A 27 11.64 -38.03 -13.31
N VAL A 28 12.48 -38.77 -12.58
CA VAL A 28 12.80 -38.44 -11.18
C VAL A 28 13.52 -37.09 -11.09
N VAL A 29 14.53 -36.87 -11.93
CA VAL A 29 15.27 -35.59 -11.96
C VAL A 29 14.33 -34.45 -12.33
N LEU A 30 13.47 -34.63 -13.33
CA LEU A 30 12.49 -33.62 -13.73
C LEU A 30 11.49 -33.32 -12.61
N ALA A 31 10.95 -34.35 -11.94
CA ALA A 31 10.02 -34.17 -10.81
C ALA A 31 10.67 -33.40 -9.65
N LEU A 32 11.92 -33.73 -9.30
CA LEU A 32 12.65 -33.03 -8.25
C LEU A 32 12.99 -31.58 -8.65
N LEU A 33 13.43 -31.34 -9.89
CA LEU A 33 13.70 -29.98 -10.38
C LEU A 33 12.44 -29.12 -10.39
N THR A 34 11.32 -29.65 -10.88
CA THR A 34 10.03 -28.97 -10.85
C THR A 34 9.58 -28.69 -9.41
N GLY A 35 9.73 -29.65 -8.51
CA GLY A 35 9.39 -29.48 -7.09
C GLY A 35 10.22 -28.41 -6.38
N VAL A 36 11.55 -28.43 -6.56
CA VAL A 36 12.46 -27.45 -5.96
C VAL A 36 12.21 -26.06 -6.52
N THR A 37 12.10 -25.93 -7.85
CA THR A 37 11.84 -24.64 -8.51
C THR A 37 10.48 -24.08 -8.09
N GLY A 38 9.45 -24.93 -8.01
CA GLY A 38 8.14 -24.55 -7.53
C GLY A 38 8.13 -24.12 -6.07
N ALA A 39 8.80 -24.86 -5.19
CA ALA A 39 8.92 -24.48 -3.78
C ALA A 39 9.64 -23.14 -3.58
N ILE A 40 10.72 -22.89 -4.33
CA ILE A 40 11.44 -21.61 -4.30
C ILE A 40 10.54 -20.46 -4.80
N ALA A 41 9.86 -20.65 -5.93
CA ALA A 41 8.96 -19.64 -6.48
C ALA A 41 7.81 -19.29 -5.51
N LEU A 42 7.22 -20.31 -4.87
CA LEU A 42 6.17 -20.12 -3.86
C LEU A 42 6.69 -19.42 -2.61
N GLN A 43 7.90 -19.75 -2.15
CA GLN A 43 8.52 -19.12 -0.99
C GLN A 43 8.91 -17.66 -1.26
N GLN A 44 9.45 -17.36 -2.45
CA GLN A 44 9.74 -15.98 -2.86
C GLN A 44 8.46 -15.15 -2.89
N LYS A 45 7.39 -15.70 -3.48
CA LYS A 45 6.10 -15.02 -3.54
C LYS A 45 5.50 -14.77 -2.16
N GLN A 46 5.57 -15.75 -1.25
CA GLN A 46 5.14 -15.55 0.14
C GLN A 46 5.94 -14.43 0.83
N ALA A 47 7.27 -14.42 0.68
CA ALA A 47 8.12 -13.38 1.26
C ALA A 47 7.82 -11.98 0.69
N THR A 48 7.46 -11.88 -0.59
CA THR A 48 7.00 -10.62 -1.21
C THR A 48 5.70 -10.14 -0.57
N ILE A 49 4.72 -11.03 -0.38
CA ILE A 49 3.44 -10.67 0.27
C ILE A 49 3.65 -10.25 1.72
N ASP A 50 4.47 -10.97 2.48
CA ASP A 50 4.78 -10.62 3.87
C ASP A 50 5.47 -9.25 3.96
N ASN A 51 6.38 -8.93 3.02
CA ASN A 51 7.04 -7.62 2.97
C ASN A 51 6.07 -6.46 2.72
N LEU A 52 5.00 -6.68 1.95
CA LEU A 52 3.98 -5.66 1.72
C LEU A 52 3.29 -5.23 3.02
N ILE A 53 3.00 -6.19 3.91
CA ILE A 53 2.29 -5.97 5.18
C ILE A 53 3.24 -5.44 6.25
N ASP A 54 4.40 -6.08 6.41
CA ASP A 54 5.27 -5.81 7.55
C ASP A 54 6.12 -4.56 7.38
N HIS A 55 6.32 -4.12 6.12
CA HIS A 55 7.28 -3.06 5.81
C HIS A 55 6.70 -1.96 4.92
N ARG A 56 6.11 -2.30 3.77
CA ARG A 56 5.69 -1.29 2.77
C ARG A 56 4.47 -0.49 3.18
N GLU A 57 3.40 -1.13 3.64
CA GLU A 57 2.21 -0.41 4.11
C GLU A 57 2.55 0.50 5.31
N PRO A 58 3.27 0.03 6.36
CA PRO A 58 3.59 0.89 7.49
C PRO A 58 4.50 2.07 7.13
N LEU A 59 5.30 1.95 6.06
CA LEU A 59 6.12 3.04 5.53
C LEU A 59 5.26 4.09 4.81
N ALA A 60 4.40 3.66 3.88
CA ALA A 60 3.46 4.55 3.20
C ALA A 60 2.53 5.27 4.19
N ALA A 61 2.10 4.56 5.25
CA ALA A 61 1.34 5.13 6.34
C ALA A 61 2.11 6.19 7.13
N ALA A 62 3.39 5.95 7.41
CA ALA A 62 4.25 6.92 8.09
C ALA A 62 4.43 8.20 7.25
N SER A 63 4.70 8.07 5.95
CA SER A 63 4.87 9.21 5.04
C SER A 63 3.61 10.07 4.95
N GLN A 64 2.43 9.45 4.91
CA GLN A 64 1.16 10.18 4.98
C GLN A 64 0.94 10.87 6.34
N GLN A 65 1.37 10.24 7.44
CA GLN A 65 1.27 10.83 8.77
C GLN A 65 2.19 12.06 8.92
N ILE A 66 3.34 12.11 8.22
CA ILE A 66 4.17 13.32 8.17
C ILE A 66 3.36 14.49 7.60
N TYR A 67 2.73 14.32 6.44
CA TYR A 67 1.89 15.37 5.85
C TYR A 67 0.78 15.80 6.80
N ARG A 68 0.04 14.83 7.37
CA ARG A 68 -1.05 15.07 8.32
C ARG A 68 -0.58 15.98 9.47
N SER A 69 0.46 15.53 10.19
CA SER A 69 0.90 16.20 11.39
C SER A 69 1.49 17.57 11.07
N LEU A 70 2.23 17.72 9.97
CA LEU A 70 2.74 19.03 9.55
C LEU A 70 1.62 20.02 9.22
N SER A 71 0.59 19.56 8.51
CA SER A 71 -0.53 20.42 8.15
C SER A 71 -1.41 20.78 9.35
N ASP A 72 -1.67 19.84 10.26
CA ASP A 72 -2.43 20.11 11.49
C ASP A 72 -1.66 21.07 12.42
N ALA A 73 -0.33 20.93 12.49
CA ALA A 73 0.52 21.86 13.22
C ALA A 73 0.42 23.29 12.67
N ASP A 74 0.42 23.49 11.35
CA ASP A 74 0.31 24.82 10.73
C ASP A 74 -1.06 25.47 10.98
N ALA A 75 -2.13 24.71 10.79
CA ALA A 75 -3.50 25.17 11.07
C ALA A 75 -3.69 25.50 12.57
N THR A 76 -3.14 24.66 13.45
CA THR A 76 -3.17 24.89 14.91
C THR A 76 -2.35 26.10 15.30
N ALA A 77 -1.18 26.33 14.69
CA ALA A 77 -0.36 27.51 14.94
C ALA A 77 -1.08 28.80 14.51
N ALA A 78 -1.74 28.80 13.36
CA ALA A 78 -2.53 29.93 12.89
C ALA A 78 -3.77 30.21 13.75
N SER A 79 -4.51 29.17 14.13
CA SER A 79 -5.67 29.28 15.03
C SER A 79 -5.26 29.82 16.41
N ALA A 80 -4.16 29.31 16.97
CA ALA A 80 -3.59 29.81 18.22
C ALA A 80 -3.18 31.29 18.11
N PHE A 81 -2.67 31.72 16.95
CA PHE A 81 -2.33 33.12 16.72
C PHE A 81 -3.58 34.03 16.69
N LEU A 82 -4.63 33.59 16.00
CA LEU A 82 -5.91 34.32 15.92
C LEU A 82 -6.62 34.45 17.27
N SER A 83 -6.44 33.48 18.18
CA SER A 83 -6.95 33.56 19.56
C SER A 83 -6.30 34.66 20.42
N GLY A 84 -5.25 35.31 19.91
CA GLY A 84 -4.55 36.41 20.55
C GLY A 84 -3.31 35.98 21.35
N GLY A 85 -2.80 36.89 22.18
CA GLY A 85 -1.51 36.72 22.86
C GLY A 85 -1.43 35.59 23.89
N ASN A 86 -2.55 34.95 24.28
CA ASN A 86 -2.54 33.86 25.26
C ASN A 86 -3.40 32.68 24.78
N PRO A 87 -2.88 31.84 23.87
CA PRO A 87 -3.66 30.75 23.30
C PRO A 87 -4.05 29.70 24.36
N PRO A 88 -5.21 29.04 24.21
CA PRO A 88 -5.60 27.91 25.05
C PRO A 88 -4.50 26.84 25.12
N ALA A 89 -4.31 26.24 26.30
CA ALA A 89 -3.31 25.20 26.52
C ALA A 89 -3.48 24.00 25.54
N ALA A 90 -4.73 23.65 25.23
CA ALA A 90 -5.05 22.57 24.30
C ALA A 90 -4.48 22.79 22.88
N LEU A 91 -4.51 24.02 22.35
CA LEU A 91 -3.93 24.32 21.03
C LEU A 91 -2.41 24.21 21.06
N ARG A 92 -1.78 24.57 22.19
CA ARG A 92 -0.33 24.41 22.35
C ARG A 92 0.07 22.94 22.39
N GLU A 93 -0.62 22.14 23.20
CA GLU A 93 -0.37 20.70 23.31
C GLU A 93 -0.58 19.98 21.98
N ARG A 94 -1.64 20.31 21.23
CA ARG A 94 -1.90 19.76 19.89
C ARG A 94 -0.75 20.05 18.92
N TYR A 95 -0.31 21.31 18.83
CA TYR A 95 0.83 21.67 18.00
C TYR A 95 2.11 20.90 18.36
N GLU A 96 2.44 20.83 19.66
CA GLU A 96 3.66 20.14 20.13
C GLU A 96 3.59 18.64 19.84
N LEU A 97 2.41 18.02 20.00
CA LEU A 97 2.17 16.63 19.64
C LEU A 97 2.34 16.39 18.13
N ASP A 98 1.78 17.26 17.29
CA ASP A 98 1.89 17.15 15.84
C ASP A 98 3.34 17.24 15.36
N ILE A 99 4.12 18.19 15.88
CA ILE A 99 5.55 18.30 15.55
C ILE A 99 6.32 17.06 15.99
N ALA A 100 6.02 16.52 17.18
CA ALA A 100 6.64 15.28 17.65
C ALA A 100 6.28 14.08 16.77
N GLN A 101 5.01 13.95 16.36
CA GLN A 101 4.55 12.90 15.45
C GLN A 101 5.18 13.03 14.06
N ALA A 102 5.26 14.23 13.50
CA ALA A 102 5.93 14.47 12.23
C ALA A 102 7.40 14.04 12.30
N GLY A 103 8.12 14.41 13.36
CA GLY A 103 9.51 14.02 13.57
C GLY A 103 9.71 12.51 13.72
N ALA A 104 8.83 11.83 14.47
CA ALA A 104 8.91 10.38 14.66
C ALA A 104 8.63 9.62 13.34
N ASN A 105 7.63 10.04 12.58
CA ASN A 105 7.33 9.42 11.28
C ASN A 105 8.40 9.73 10.23
N LEU A 106 8.98 10.94 10.26
CA LEU A 106 10.13 11.28 9.42
C LEU A 106 11.30 10.34 9.71
N ALA A 107 11.65 10.12 10.99
CA ALA A 107 12.72 9.19 11.35
C ALA A 107 12.44 7.74 10.87
N LYS A 108 11.17 7.30 10.91
CA LYS A 108 10.77 6.01 10.36
C LYS A 108 10.94 5.96 8.84
N ALA A 109 10.50 7.00 8.13
CA ALA A 109 10.64 7.08 6.68
C ALA A 109 12.12 7.12 6.25
N SER A 110 12.96 7.87 6.96
CA SER A 110 14.41 7.95 6.71
C SER A 110 15.14 6.60 6.82
N ALA A 111 14.57 5.61 7.50
CA ALA A 111 15.19 4.30 7.63
C ALA A 111 15.13 3.45 6.34
N ASP A 112 14.23 3.77 5.40
CA ASP A 112 13.99 2.98 4.18
C ASP A 112 14.19 3.75 2.85
N VAL A 113 14.77 4.95 2.90
CA VAL A 113 15.05 5.75 1.69
C VAL A 113 16.30 5.30 0.93
N ALA A 114 17.15 4.46 1.53
CA ALA A 114 18.43 4.08 0.96
C ALA A 114 18.28 3.46 -0.44
N GLY A 115 18.93 4.09 -1.42
CA GLY A 115 18.89 3.63 -2.82
C GLY A 115 17.71 4.17 -3.63
N VAL A 116 16.96 5.13 -3.08
CA VAL A 116 15.90 5.88 -3.77
C VAL A 116 16.22 7.38 -3.66
N PRO A 117 17.02 7.93 -4.60
CA PRO A 117 17.51 9.32 -4.53
C PRO A 117 16.39 10.36 -4.37
N GLU A 118 15.24 10.14 -5.00
CA GLU A 118 14.09 11.03 -4.94
C GLU A 118 13.48 11.09 -3.53
N ALA A 119 13.45 9.96 -2.81
CA ALA A 119 12.95 9.89 -1.44
C ALA A 119 13.97 10.48 -0.45
N GLU A 120 15.27 10.24 -0.68
CA GLU A 120 16.36 10.85 0.09
C GLU A 120 16.27 12.39 0.03
N GLU A 121 16.03 12.95 -1.15
CA GLU A 121 15.86 14.41 -1.33
C GLU A 121 14.69 14.97 -0.51
N GLN A 122 13.53 14.30 -0.52
CA GLN A 122 12.37 14.77 0.24
C GLN A 122 12.59 14.69 1.75
N VAL A 123 13.19 13.60 2.23
CA VAL A 123 13.54 13.44 3.65
C VAL A 123 14.53 14.50 4.10
N ASP A 124 15.56 14.78 3.31
CA ASP A 124 16.55 15.82 3.60
C ASP A 124 15.90 17.21 3.66
N GLN A 125 14.99 17.52 2.72
CA GLN A 125 14.26 18.78 2.73
C GLN A 125 13.39 18.91 3.99
N LEU A 126 12.65 17.86 4.37
CA LEU A 126 11.84 17.84 5.59
C LEU A 126 12.71 18.03 6.85
N ALA A 127 13.81 17.28 6.95
CA ALA A 127 14.72 17.32 8.09
C ALA A 127 15.39 18.69 8.28
N GLN A 128 15.72 19.39 7.18
CA GLN A 128 16.35 20.70 7.22
C GLN A 128 15.34 21.83 7.52
N GLN A 129 14.14 21.77 6.95
CA GLN A 129 13.18 22.88 7.02
C GLN A 129 12.28 22.82 8.26
N LEU A 130 12.03 21.64 8.84
CA LEU A 130 11.17 21.51 10.02
C LEU A 130 11.67 22.30 11.24
N PRO A 131 12.97 22.31 11.58
CA PRO A 131 13.49 23.18 12.64
C PRO A 131 13.36 24.67 12.34
N VAL A 132 13.49 25.08 11.07
CA VAL A 132 13.33 26.49 10.66
C VAL A 132 11.88 26.93 10.85
N TYR A 133 10.93 26.11 10.41
CA TYR A 133 9.50 26.34 10.61
C TYR A 133 9.15 26.51 12.09
N THR A 134 9.56 25.57 12.94
CA THR A 134 9.26 25.63 14.39
C THR A 134 9.87 26.88 15.05
N GLY A 135 11.06 27.31 14.61
CA GLY A 135 11.67 28.56 15.06
C GLY A 135 10.89 29.82 14.67
N LEU A 136 10.34 29.87 13.45
CA LEU A 136 9.50 30.98 13.00
C LEU A 136 8.17 31.03 13.77
N VAL A 137 7.53 29.89 14.00
CA VAL A 137 6.27 29.80 14.78
C VAL A 137 6.49 30.29 16.22
N GLU A 138 7.56 29.86 16.89
CA GLU A 138 7.85 30.34 18.25
C GLU A 138 8.17 31.84 18.29
N THR A 139 8.84 32.37 17.25
CA THR A 139 9.06 33.81 17.10
C THR A 139 7.73 34.54 16.94
N ALA A 140 6.85 34.08 16.05
CA ALA A 140 5.52 34.63 15.86
C ALA A 140 4.72 34.66 17.18
N ARG A 141 4.74 33.55 17.93
CA ARG A 141 4.09 33.44 19.27
C ARG A 141 4.66 34.43 20.29
N ALA A 142 5.98 34.63 20.30
CA ALA A 142 6.63 35.58 21.21
C ALA A 142 6.23 37.04 20.90
N TYR A 143 6.12 37.40 19.63
CA TYR A 143 5.65 38.72 19.21
C TYR A 143 4.15 38.91 19.43
N ASN A 144 3.33 37.88 19.19
CA ASN A 144 1.88 37.92 19.45
C ASN A 144 1.58 38.16 20.93
N ARG A 145 2.33 37.50 21.84
CA ARG A 145 2.27 37.73 23.29
C ARG A 145 2.52 39.18 23.71
N GLN A 146 3.32 39.91 22.93
CA GLN A 146 3.66 41.31 23.17
C GLN A 146 2.73 42.28 22.43
N GLY A 147 1.77 41.77 21.64
CA GLY A 147 0.86 42.59 20.83
C GLY A 147 1.54 43.26 19.63
N PHE A 148 2.73 42.79 19.22
CA PHE A 148 3.46 43.38 18.12
C PHE A 148 2.96 42.88 16.76
N PRO A 149 2.65 43.77 15.79
CA PRO A 149 2.17 43.38 14.46
C PRO A 149 3.13 42.46 13.68
N ALA A 150 4.43 42.54 13.97
CA ALA A 150 5.45 41.70 13.36
C ALA A 150 5.22 40.19 13.58
N GLY A 151 4.46 39.79 14.61
CA GLY A 151 4.11 38.38 14.82
C GLY A 151 3.34 37.77 13.65
N ALA A 152 2.47 38.54 13.00
CA ALA A 152 1.70 38.07 11.85
C ALA A 152 2.59 37.87 10.62
N ALA A 153 3.66 38.68 10.47
CA ALA A 153 4.62 38.51 9.39
C ALA A 153 5.41 37.20 9.56
N TYR A 154 5.92 36.91 10.75
CA TYR A 154 6.63 35.65 11.03
C TYR A 154 5.72 34.42 10.88
N LEU A 155 4.45 34.51 11.28
CA LEU A 155 3.50 33.41 11.09
C LEU A 155 3.25 33.16 9.59
N ARG A 156 3.05 34.21 8.79
CA ARG A 156 2.89 34.06 7.34
C ARG A 156 4.15 33.50 6.68
N GLU A 157 5.34 33.89 7.15
CA GLU A 157 6.60 33.30 6.67
C GLU A 157 6.71 31.81 7.04
N ALA A 158 6.34 31.44 8.27
CA ALA A 158 6.31 30.05 8.70
C ALA A 158 5.34 29.21 7.85
N SER A 159 4.10 29.67 7.68
CA SER A 159 3.09 28.97 6.88
C SER A 159 3.46 28.95 5.40
N GLY A 160 4.08 30.02 4.89
CA GLY A 160 4.68 30.05 3.56
C GLY A 160 5.76 28.97 3.37
N LEU A 161 6.65 28.79 4.35
CA LEU A 161 7.64 27.71 4.34
C LEU A 161 6.97 26.33 4.39
N MET A 162 5.95 26.18 5.23
CA MET A 162 5.17 24.95 5.35
C MET A 162 4.57 24.56 4.00
N ARG A 163 3.86 25.49 3.35
CA ARG A 163 3.15 25.27 2.09
C ARG A 163 4.07 25.14 0.88
N ALA A 164 5.17 25.89 0.84
CA ALA A 164 6.07 25.91 -0.32
C ALA A 164 7.13 24.80 -0.28
N LYS A 165 7.47 24.28 0.90
CA LYS A 165 8.59 23.32 1.06
C LYS A 165 8.22 22.06 1.82
N LEU A 166 7.61 22.16 3.00
CA LEU A 166 7.39 20.99 3.86
C LEU A 166 6.24 20.10 3.36
N LEU A 167 5.06 20.66 3.14
CA LEU A 167 3.90 19.90 2.65
C LEU A 167 4.13 19.30 1.27
N PRO A 168 4.72 19.99 0.28
CA PRO A 168 5.06 19.38 -1.00
C PRO A 168 6.06 18.24 -0.87
N ALA A 169 7.10 18.38 -0.03
CA ALA A 169 8.07 17.30 0.19
C ALA A 169 7.43 16.08 0.87
N ALA A 170 6.56 16.30 1.86
CA ALA A 170 5.81 15.22 2.49
C ALA A 170 4.83 14.54 1.52
N GLN A 171 4.17 15.31 0.65
CA GLN A 171 3.27 14.79 -0.37
C GLN A 171 4.03 13.96 -1.42
N GLU A 172 5.20 14.43 -1.88
CA GLU A 172 6.01 13.69 -2.84
C GLU A 172 6.63 12.43 -2.21
N LEU A 173 7.08 12.49 -0.97
CA LEU A 173 7.53 11.30 -0.24
C LEU A 173 6.43 10.24 -0.15
N TYR A 174 5.20 10.65 0.19
CA TYR A 174 4.05 9.75 0.16
C TYR A 174 3.74 9.21 -1.25
N SER A 175 3.86 10.03 -2.29
CA SER A 175 3.63 9.60 -3.69
C SER A 175 4.66 8.55 -4.14
N ILE A 176 5.92 8.69 -3.72
CA ILE A 176 6.99 7.74 -3.98
C ILE A 176 6.70 6.41 -3.27
N ASP A 177 6.40 6.44 -1.97
CA ASP A 177 6.15 5.23 -1.21
C ASP A 177 4.87 4.50 -1.66
N SER A 178 3.83 5.25 -2.04
CA SER A 178 2.59 4.68 -2.58
C SER A 178 2.80 4.01 -3.94
N ARG A 179 3.60 4.62 -4.83
CA ARG A 179 4.00 4.00 -6.11
C ARG A 179 4.80 2.73 -5.89
N ARG A 180 5.77 2.74 -4.97
CA ARG A 180 6.57 1.55 -4.62
C ARG A 180 5.70 0.42 -4.08
N LEU A 181 4.74 0.74 -3.21
CA LEU A 181 3.75 -0.23 -2.72
C LEU A 181 2.94 -0.82 -3.88
N ALA A 182 2.43 0.01 -4.78
CA ALA A 182 1.66 -0.44 -5.95
C ALA A 182 2.50 -1.28 -6.92
N ASP A 183 3.77 -0.93 -7.14
CA ASP A 183 4.70 -1.67 -8.00
C ASP A 183 5.04 -3.04 -7.41
N GLU A 184 5.26 -3.14 -6.10
CA GLU A 184 5.51 -4.42 -5.43
C GLU A 184 4.25 -5.29 -5.37
N GLN A 185 3.06 -4.71 -5.21
CA GLN A 185 1.78 -5.42 -5.38
C GLN A 185 1.63 -5.96 -6.81
N ALA A 186 1.96 -5.17 -7.82
CA ALA A 186 1.90 -5.61 -9.22
C ALA A 186 2.88 -6.76 -9.50
N GLN A 187 4.10 -6.69 -8.95
CA GLN A 187 5.09 -7.76 -9.04
C GLN A 187 4.63 -9.04 -8.31
N ALA A 188 3.97 -8.93 -7.15
CA ALA A 188 3.42 -10.09 -6.44
C ALA A 188 2.40 -10.88 -7.29
N ARG A 189 1.69 -10.20 -8.20
CA ARG A 189 0.71 -10.82 -9.12
C ARG A 189 1.33 -11.47 -10.36
N GLU A 190 2.62 -11.30 -10.61
CA GLU A 190 3.23 -11.88 -11.81
C GLU A 190 3.08 -13.41 -11.86
N PHE A 191 2.67 -13.92 -13.02
CA PHE A 191 2.47 -15.35 -13.20
C PHE A 191 3.83 -16.07 -13.32
N PRO A 192 4.09 -17.16 -12.57
CA PRO A 192 5.38 -17.84 -12.56
C PRO A 192 5.56 -18.73 -13.80
N TRP A 193 5.82 -18.11 -14.95
CA TRP A 193 5.92 -18.77 -16.27
C TRP A 193 6.92 -19.92 -16.31
N ILE A 194 8.08 -19.77 -15.65
CA ILE A 194 9.13 -20.80 -15.59
C ILE A 194 8.59 -22.06 -14.91
N THR A 195 7.95 -21.89 -13.74
CA THR A 195 7.39 -22.99 -12.96
C THR A 195 6.25 -23.67 -13.71
N ALA A 196 5.34 -22.89 -14.31
CA ALA A 196 4.25 -23.43 -15.13
C ALA A 196 4.76 -24.25 -16.33
N GLY A 197 5.80 -23.75 -17.01
CA GLY A 197 6.46 -24.46 -18.11
C GLY A 197 7.08 -25.79 -17.66
N LEU A 198 7.80 -25.82 -16.53
CA LEU A 198 8.38 -27.04 -15.98
C LEU A 198 7.33 -28.08 -15.61
N VAL A 199 6.21 -27.65 -15.04
CA VAL A 199 5.11 -28.56 -14.70
C VAL A 199 4.44 -29.11 -15.96
N LEU A 200 4.23 -28.30 -16.98
CA LEU A 200 3.69 -28.75 -18.26
C LEU A 200 4.60 -29.81 -18.91
N VAL A 201 5.91 -29.57 -18.95
CA VAL A 201 6.89 -30.53 -19.47
C VAL A 201 6.86 -31.85 -18.67
N LEU A 202 6.75 -31.78 -17.34
CA LEU A 202 6.64 -32.95 -16.48
C LEU A 202 5.37 -33.77 -16.76
N LEU A 203 4.21 -33.12 -16.92
CA LEU A 203 2.97 -33.80 -17.28
C LEU A 203 3.05 -34.48 -18.65
N VAL A 204 3.55 -33.78 -19.66
CA VAL A 204 3.75 -34.35 -21.01
C VAL A 204 4.68 -35.55 -20.95
N ALA A 205 5.77 -35.47 -20.16
CA ALA A 205 6.70 -36.58 -19.99
C ALA A 205 6.03 -37.80 -19.32
N PHE A 206 5.16 -37.58 -18.32
CA PHE A 206 4.38 -38.67 -17.70
C PHE A 206 3.42 -39.33 -18.68
N VAL A 207 2.62 -38.54 -19.41
CA VAL A 207 1.66 -39.06 -20.39
C VAL A 207 2.37 -39.82 -21.50
N ALA A 208 3.45 -39.26 -22.06
CA ALA A 208 4.25 -39.91 -23.10
C ALA A 208 4.85 -41.24 -22.61
N THR A 209 5.32 -41.29 -21.36
CA THR A 209 5.88 -42.51 -20.76
C THR A 209 4.80 -43.57 -20.52
N GLN A 210 3.62 -43.19 -20.04
CA GLN A 210 2.47 -44.10 -19.90
C GLN A 210 2.05 -44.66 -21.26
N MET A 211 1.84 -43.82 -22.26
CA MET A 211 1.46 -44.25 -23.62
C MET A 211 2.49 -45.20 -24.23
N TYR A 212 3.78 -44.93 -24.03
CA TYR A 212 4.87 -45.78 -24.51
C TYR A 212 4.84 -47.17 -23.85
N LEU A 213 4.66 -47.22 -22.53
CA LEU A 213 4.55 -48.47 -21.76
C LEU A 213 3.31 -49.28 -22.15
N THR A 214 2.14 -48.64 -22.25
CA THR A 214 0.87 -49.29 -22.61
C THR A 214 0.93 -49.88 -24.01
N ARG A 215 1.45 -49.14 -25.01
CA ARG A 215 1.60 -49.65 -26.39
C ARG A 215 2.56 -50.82 -26.50
N ARG A 216 3.59 -50.90 -25.64
CA ARG A 216 4.62 -51.94 -25.72
C ARG A 216 4.32 -53.17 -24.89
N THR A 217 3.52 -53.04 -23.83
CA THR A 217 3.29 -54.13 -22.86
C THR A 217 1.84 -54.61 -22.77
N ASN A 218 0.89 -53.98 -23.46
CA ASN A 218 -0.56 -54.30 -23.44
C ASN A 218 -1.21 -54.35 -22.04
N ARG A 219 -0.52 -53.89 -20.99
CA ARG A 219 -1.08 -53.70 -19.64
C ARG A 219 -1.43 -52.22 -19.46
N LEU A 220 -2.64 -51.96 -18.97
CA LEU A 220 -3.24 -50.63 -19.03
C LEU A 220 -2.65 -49.61 -18.05
N LEU A 221 -2.16 -50.01 -16.86
CA LEU A 221 -1.71 -49.06 -15.83
C LEU A 221 -0.48 -49.55 -15.03
N ASN A 222 0.48 -48.65 -14.79
CA ASN A 222 1.59 -48.83 -13.84
C ASN A 222 1.26 -48.06 -12.56
N VAL A 223 1.02 -48.78 -11.46
CA VAL A 223 0.54 -48.19 -10.20
C VAL A 223 1.48 -47.11 -9.67
N GLY A 224 2.80 -47.32 -9.71
CA GLY A 224 3.77 -46.32 -9.24
C GLY A 224 3.76 -45.05 -10.09
N LEU A 225 3.59 -45.17 -11.41
CA LEU A 225 3.51 -44.02 -12.30
C LEU A 225 2.16 -43.28 -12.19
N VAL A 226 1.08 -43.99 -11.87
CA VAL A 226 -0.23 -43.39 -11.55
C VAL A 226 -0.16 -42.58 -10.26
N VAL A 227 0.45 -43.12 -9.20
CA VAL A 227 0.68 -42.39 -7.94
C VAL A 227 1.49 -41.11 -8.19
N ALA A 228 2.54 -41.19 -9.02
CA ALA A 228 3.33 -40.03 -9.38
C ALA A 228 2.53 -38.97 -10.16
N THR A 229 1.71 -39.40 -11.13
CA THR A 229 0.81 -38.48 -11.86
C THR A 229 -0.21 -37.83 -10.92
N ILE A 230 -0.83 -38.59 -10.01
CA ILE A 230 -1.79 -38.06 -9.04
C ILE A 230 -1.12 -37.03 -8.14
N ALA A 231 0.08 -37.30 -7.62
CA ALA A 231 0.81 -36.36 -6.78
C ALA A 231 1.06 -35.00 -7.48
N VAL A 232 1.46 -35.04 -8.76
CA VAL A 232 1.66 -33.82 -9.56
C VAL A 232 0.34 -33.11 -9.85
N VAL A 233 -0.74 -33.84 -10.17
CA VAL A 233 -2.06 -33.25 -10.41
C VAL A 233 -2.63 -32.60 -9.15
N VAL A 234 -2.46 -33.23 -7.99
CA VAL A 234 -2.86 -32.66 -6.69
C VAL A 234 -2.07 -31.39 -6.39
N GLY A 235 -0.74 -31.40 -6.59
CA GLY A 235 0.08 -30.21 -6.39
C GLY A 235 -0.28 -29.06 -7.33
N LEU A 236 -0.58 -29.37 -8.59
CA LEU A 236 -1.09 -28.42 -9.56
C LEU A 236 -2.45 -27.82 -9.16
N ALA A 237 -3.40 -28.67 -8.79
CA ALA A 237 -4.73 -28.23 -8.40
C ALA A 237 -4.67 -27.36 -7.16
N TRP A 238 -3.91 -27.77 -6.15
CA TRP A 238 -3.71 -27.00 -4.92
C TRP A 238 -3.02 -25.65 -5.21
N GLY A 239 -1.90 -25.66 -5.95
CA GLY A 239 -1.21 -24.41 -6.33
C GLY A 239 -2.08 -23.47 -7.16
N THR A 240 -2.89 -24.01 -8.08
CA THR A 240 -3.80 -23.20 -8.92
C THR A 240 -4.90 -22.57 -8.07
N VAL A 241 -5.53 -23.32 -7.16
CA VAL A 241 -6.55 -22.78 -6.26
C VAL A 241 -5.97 -21.69 -5.37
N ALA A 242 -4.77 -21.90 -4.81
CA ALA A 242 -4.12 -20.90 -3.99
C ALA A 242 -3.75 -19.64 -4.77
N LEU A 243 -3.25 -19.76 -6.00
CA LEU A 243 -2.96 -18.62 -6.87
C LEU A 243 -4.23 -17.85 -7.25
N LEU A 244 -5.35 -18.53 -7.53
CA LEU A 244 -6.62 -17.86 -7.83
C LEU A 244 -7.15 -17.09 -6.61
N LEU A 245 -7.07 -17.68 -5.42
CA LEU A 245 -7.46 -17.02 -4.18
C LEU A 245 -6.56 -15.82 -3.89
N GLU A 246 -5.24 -15.97 -4.00
CA GLU A 246 -4.29 -14.89 -3.82
C GLU A 246 -4.53 -13.75 -4.82
N SER A 247 -4.64 -14.06 -6.12
CA SER A 247 -4.86 -13.04 -7.15
C SER A 247 -6.16 -12.27 -6.94
N ALA A 248 -7.24 -12.93 -6.49
CA ALA A 248 -8.50 -12.26 -6.17
C ALA A 248 -8.39 -11.36 -4.93
N LYS A 249 -7.74 -11.83 -3.85
CA LYS A 249 -7.56 -11.07 -2.62
C LYS A 249 -6.64 -9.86 -2.82
N VAL A 250 -5.53 -10.04 -3.54
CA VAL A 250 -4.62 -8.93 -3.85
C VAL A 250 -5.27 -7.93 -4.81
N ALA A 251 -6.13 -8.37 -5.75
CA ALA A 251 -6.93 -7.48 -6.60
C ALA A 251 -7.89 -6.61 -5.77
N ASN A 252 -8.68 -7.24 -4.90
CA ASN A 252 -9.58 -6.53 -4.00
C ASN A 252 -8.82 -5.56 -3.08
N GLY A 253 -7.68 -5.98 -2.53
CA GLY A 253 -6.84 -5.12 -1.69
C GLY A 253 -6.28 -3.89 -2.40
N GLN A 254 -6.08 -3.95 -3.72
CA GLN A 254 -5.61 -2.79 -4.50
C GLN A 254 -6.74 -1.83 -4.82
N ASP A 255 -7.86 -2.32 -5.35
CA ASP A 255 -8.96 -1.44 -5.77
C ASP A 255 -9.68 -0.84 -4.54
N SER A 256 -10.08 -1.70 -3.60
CA SER A 256 -10.84 -1.30 -2.42
C SER A 256 -9.98 -0.84 -1.24
N GLY A 257 -8.69 -1.19 -1.21
CA GLY A 257 -7.76 -0.75 -0.18
C GLY A 257 -6.89 0.40 -0.68
N THR A 258 -5.91 0.10 -1.55
CA THR A 258 -4.87 1.08 -1.92
C THR A 258 -5.40 2.29 -2.71
N GLN A 259 -6.16 2.08 -3.78
CA GLN A 259 -6.68 3.17 -4.63
C GLN A 259 -7.72 4.03 -3.89
N GLN A 260 -8.63 3.41 -3.14
CA GLN A 260 -9.58 4.12 -2.30
C GLN A 260 -8.87 4.97 -1.24
N VAL A 261 -7.86 4.41 -0.56
CA VAL A 261 -7.04 5.14 0.41
C VAL A 261 -6.31 6.30 -0.25
N GLU A 262 -5.75 6.13 -1.44
CA GLU A 262 -5.06 7.20 -2.17
C GLU A 262 -6.00 8.38 -2.45
N LEU A 263 -7.21 8.12 -2.94
CA LEU A 263 -8.22 9.16 -3.19
C LEU A 263 -8.66 9.85 -1.89
N ALA A 264 -8.89 9.09 -0.82
CA ALA A 264 -9.26 9.65 0.48
C ALA A 264 -8.12 10.49 1.08
N VAL A 265 -6.87 10.05 0.95
CA VAL A 265 -5.69 10.83 1.36
C VAL A 265 -5.57 12.10 0.53
N GLN A 266 -5.77 12.06 -0.77
CA GLN A 266 -5.74 13.25 -1.63
C GLN A 266 -6.85 14.24 -1.27
N ALA A 267 -8.08 13.76 -1.06
CA ALA A 267 -9.18 14.61 -0.60
C ALA A 267 -8.88 15.26 0.75
N ARG A 268 -8.26 14.50 1.66
CA ARG A 268 -7.84 14.99 2.98
C ARG A 268 -6.71 16.02 2.88
N ILE A 269 -5.74 15.81 1.99
CA ILE A 269 -4.68 16.78 1.66
C ILE A 269 -5.29 18.10 1.16
N ASN A 270 -6.28 18.03 0.27
CA ASN A 270 -6.98 19.20 -0.25
C ASN A 270 -7.78 19.92 0.86
N ALA A 271 -8.53 19.18 1.68
CA ALA A 271 -9.24 19.74 2.82
C ALA A 271 -8.29 20.45 3.80
N LEU A 272 -7.12 19.86 4.05
CA LEU A 272 -6.09 20.48 4.90
C LEU A 272 -5.55 21.80 4.30
N LYS A 273 -5.29 21.84 2.98
CA LYS A 273 -4.88 23.06 2.28
C LYS A 273 -5.98 24.13 2.29
N MET A 274 -7.23 23.74 2.08
CA MET A 274 -8.40 24.61 2.21
C MET A 274 -8.45 25.23 3.61
N ARG A 275 -8.28 24.43 4.67
CA ARG A 275 -8.33 24.93 6.05
C ARG A 275 -7.24 25.95 6.35
N ALA A 276 -6.04 25.72 5.82
CA ALA A 276 -4.94 26.68 5.92
C ALA A 276 -5.27 28.00 5.20
N ASN A 277 -5.79 27.92 3.97
CA ASN A 277 -6.21 29.08 3.18
C ASN A 277 -7.29 29.91 3.89
N GLU A 278 -8.36 29.26 4.35
CA GLU A 278 -9.44 29.91 5.11
C GLU A 278 -8.94 30.63 6.36
N THR A 279 -7.97 30.05 7.07
CA THR A 279 -7.42 30.69 8.26
C THR A 279 -6.53 31.89 7.88
N LEU A 280 -5.78 31.77 6.78
CA LEU A 280 -4.85 32.80 6.31
C LEU A 280 -5.54 34.01 5.69
N THR A 281 -6.72 33.86 5.07
CA THR A 281 -7.53 35.01 4.64
C THR A 281 -7.81 35.95 5.82
N LEU A 282 -8.18 35.40 6.98
CA LEU A 282 -8.43 36.15 8.21
C LEU A 282 -7.15 36.69 8.89
N VAL A 283 -6.02 35.99 8.77
CA VAL A 283 -4.72 36.48 9.27
C VAL A 283 -4.20 37.65 8.43
N ALA A 284 -4.42 37.62 7.11
CA ALA A 284 -3.92 38.61 6.17
C ALA A 284 -4.65 39.97 6.24
N ARG A 285 -5.81 40.05 6.92
CA ARG A 285 -6.56 41.30 7.20
C ARG A 285 -6.66 42.26 6.01
N GLY A 286 -7.22 41.77 4.90
CA GLY A 286 -7.46 42.55 3.67
C GLY A 286 -6.50 42.28 2.52
N ASP A 287 -5.48 41.44 2.71
CA ASP A 287 -4.54 40.99 1.65
C ASP A 287 -4.68 39.46 1.41
N GLY A 288 -5.91 38.95 1.50
CA GLY A 288 -6.21 37.51 1.51
C GLY A 288 -6.70 36.91 0.20
N ALA A 289 -6.81 37.69 -0.88
CA ALA A 289 -7.48 37.27 -2.12
C ALA A 289 -6.85 36.01 -2.75
N GLU A 290 -5.53 35.89 -2.74
CA GLU A 290 -4.82 34.71 -3.27
C GLU A 290 -5.19 33.43 -2.49
N TYR A 291 -5.36 33.52 -1.17
CA TYR A 291 -5.76 32.37 -0.36
C TYR A 291 -7.21 31.97 -0.64
N GLU A 292 -8.08 32.93 -0.92
CA GLU A 292 -9.47 32.68 -1.30
C GLU A 292 -9.55 31.97 -2.67
N ASP A 293 -8.81 32.45 -3.67
CA ASP A 293 -8.75 31.83 -4.99
C ASP A 293 -8.26 30.37 -4.92
N ASP A 294 -7.19 30.12 -4.14
CA ASP A 294 -6.67 28.77 -3.89
C ASP A 294 -7.72 27.89 -3.16
N TRP A 295 -8.45 28.46 -2.20
CA TRP A 295 -9.49 27.73 -1.46
C TRP A 295 -10.60 27.26 -2.40
N GLN A 296 -11.11 28.15 -3.26
CA GLN A 296 -12.17 27.83 -4.22
C GLN A 296 -11.73 26.78 -5.24
N SER A 297 -10.48 26.88 -5.72
CA SER A 297 -9.91 25.87 -6.62
C SER A 297 -9.91 24.47 -5.96
N LEU A 298 -9.43 24.37 -4.72
CA LEU A 298 -9.38 23.09 -4.00
C LEU A 298 -10.76 22.57 -3.62
N ALA A 299 -11.69 23.45 -3.26
CA ALA A 299 -13.08 23.11 -2.93
C ALA A 299 -13.76 22.39 -4.11
N SER A 300 -13.45 22.78 -5.35
CA SER A 300 -14.02 22.15 -6.54
C SER A 300 -13.61 20.67 -6.72
N GLU A 301 -12.47 20.25 -6.16
CA GLU A 301 -12.01 18.85 -6.25
C GLU A 301 -12.70 17.90 -5.25
N VAL A 302 -13.36 18.45 -4.22
CA VAL A 302 -14.01 17.68 -3.15
C VAL A 302 -15.52 17.94 -3.04
N SER A 303 -16.07 18.84 -3.84
CA SER A 303 -17.49 19.22 -3.85
C SER A 303 -18.21 18.83 -5.15
N GLY A 304 -19.55 18.85 -5.11
CA GLY A 304 -20.40 18.41 -6.22
C GLY A 304 -20.51 16.89 -6.37
N ASP A 305 -21.22 16.44 -7.41
CA ASP A 305 -21.55 15.03 -7.65
C ASP A 305 -20.88 14.44 -8.91
N GLY A 306 -19.96 15.19 -9.54
CA GLY A 306 -19.29 14.74 -10.76
C GLY A 306 -18.20 13.70 -10.51
N ASP A 307 -17.82 12.97 -11.57
CA ASP A 307 -16.75 11.95 -11.52
C ASP A 307 -15.36 12.54 -11.20
N GLU A 308 -15.18 13.85 -11.30
CA GLU A 308 -13.94 14.54 -10.91
C GLU A 308 -13.78 14.68 -9.39
N ASN A 309 -14.88 14.57 -8.62
CA ASN A 309 -14.85 14.69 -7.17
C ASN A 309 -14.14 13.47 -6.54
N LEU A 310 -13.07 13.76 -5.79
CA LEU A 310 -12.25 12.74 -5.13
C LEU A 310 -13.06 11.85 -4.17
N LEU A 311 -14.03 12.42 -3.44
CA LEU A 311 -14.88 11.69 -2.50
C LEU A 311 -15.90 10.80 -3.21
N VAL A 312 -16.44 11.23 -4.36
CA VAL A 312 -17.34 10.40 -5.18
C VAL A 312 -16.57 9.19 -5.72
N ARG A 313 -15.37 9.42 -6.26
CA ARG A 313 -14.49 8.33 -6.73
C ARG A 313 -14.10 7.38 -5.60
N ALA A 314 -13.73 7.91 -4.43
CA ALA A 314 -13.41 7.10 -3.26
C ALA A 314 -14.62 6.27 -2.80
N GLN A 315 -15.82 6.83 -2.84
CA GLN A 315 -17.05 6.12 -2.49
C GLN A 315 -17.33 4.96 -3.46
N GLY A 316 -17.07 5.15 -4.75
CA GLY A 316 -17.18 4.08 -5.76
C GLY A 316 -16.23 2.91 -5.57
N LEU A 317 -15.15 3.11 -4.80
CA LEU A 317 -14.14 2.10 -4.45
C LEU A 317 -14.21 1.65 -2.98
N ALA A 318 -15.24 2.06 -2.23
CA ALA A 318 -15.34 1.75 -0.81
C ALA A 318 -15.27 0.23 -0.55
N ALA A 319 -14.39 -0.18 0.36
CA ALA A 319 -14.15 -1.59 0.65
C ALA A 319 -15.31 -2.31 1.33
N ASN A 320 -16.05 -1.60 2.15
CA ASN A 320 -17.13 -2.12 2.96
C ASN A 320 -18.13 -0.99 3.28
N GLN A 321 -19.24 -1.37 3.91
CA GLN A 321 -20.29 -0.41 4.27
C GLN A 321 -19.77 0.69 5.21
N GLU A 322 -18.92 0.35 6.18
CA GLU A 322 -18.37 1.32 7.14
C GLU A 322 -17.51 2.40 6.45
N THR A 323 -16.67 1.99 5.50
CA THR A 323 -15.87 2.91 4.66
C THR A 323 -16.79 3.79 3.80
N SER A 324 -17.83 3.20 3.21
CA SER A 324 -18.82 3.95 2.41
C SER A 324 -19.54 5.00 3.26
N ASP A 325 -19.99 4.63 4.45
CA ASP A 325 -20.71 5.50 5.38
C ASP A 325 -19.81 6.64 5.87
N ALA A 326 -18.52 6.35 6.14
CA ALA A 326 -17.54 7.37 6.52
C ALA A 326 -17.28 8.37 5.38
N ILE A 327 -17.18 7.91 4.12
CA ILE A 327 -17.01 8.80 2.97
C ILE A 327 -18.28 9.63 2.73
N GLU A 328 -19.47 9.04 2.89
CA GLU A 328 -20.73 9.77 2.76
C GLU A 328 -20.85 10.87 3.83
N ALA A 329 -20.50 10.56 5.08
CA ALA A 329 -20.43 11.55 6.16
C ALA A 329 -19.40 12.66 5.85
N ALA A 330 -18.23 12.30 5.31
CA ALA A 330 -17.23 13.28 4.86
C ALA A 330 -17.80 14.21 3.79
N ARG A 331 -18.55 13.70 2.80
CA ARG A 331 -19.20 14.53 1.77
C ARG A 331 -20.21 15.51 2.37
N ALA A 332 -21.01 15.08 3.35
CA ALA A 332 -21.92 15.96 4.06
C ALA A 332 -21.17 17.07 4.83
N ASN A 333 -20.04 16.74 5.45
CA ASN A 333 -19.20 17.71 6.16
C ASN A 333 -18.53 18.70 5.22
N VAL A 334 -18.14 18.31 4.00
CA VAL A 334 -17.69 19.27 2.97
C VAL A 334 -18.78 20.30 2.71
N THR A 335 -20.02 19.87 2.43
CA THR A 335 -21.13 20.80 2.18
C THR A 335 -21.37 21.75 3.36
N ALA A 336 -21.41 21.22 4.58
CA ALA A 336 -21.57 22.04 5.78
C ALA A 336 -20.43 23.05 5.96
N TRP A 337 -19.20 22.66 5.61
CA TRP A 337 -18.05 23.54 5.68
C TRP A 337 -18.08 24.63 4.60
N LEU A 338 -18.48 24.32 3.36
CA LEU A 338 -18.67 25.34 2.32
C LEU A 338 -19.69 26.41 2.78
N ASP A 339 -20.82 25.98 3.33
CA ASP A 339 -21.85 26.90 3.86
C ASP A 339 -21.33 27.74 5.05
N ALA A 340 -20.47 27.16 5.89
CA ALA A 340 -19.83 27.89 6.99
C ALA A 340 -18.76 28.88 6.49
N HIS A 341 -18.00 28.50 5.47
CA HIS A 341 -16.98 29.34 4.85
C HIS A 341 -17.60 30.58 4.21
N ASP A 342 -18.68 30.41 3.45
CA ASP A 342 -19.40 31.54 2.84
C ASP A 342 -19.88 32.54 3.91
N ARG A 343 -20.36 32.04 5.05
CA ARG A 343 -20.74 32.88 6.20
C ARG A 343 -19.52 33.59 6.83
N VAL A 344 -18.38 32.91 6.95
CA VAL A 344 -17.13 33.54 7.42
C VAL A 344 -16.71 34.68 6.48
N ARG A 345 -16.74 34.45 5.17
CA ARG A 345 -16.39 35.47 4.16
C ARG A 345 -17.34 36.66 4.19
N GLN A 346 -18.65 36.41 4.28
CA GLN A 346 -19.64 37.47 4.40
C GLN A 346 -19.39 38.35 5.63
N LEU A 347 -19.16 37.75 6.80
CA LEU A 347 -18.87 38.48 8.03
C LEU A 347 -17.57 39.30 7.92
N ASP A 348 -16.54 38.75 7.30
CA ASP A 348 -15.26 39.45 7.10
C ASP A 348 -15.42 40.64 6.14
N ASP A 349 -16.12 40.45 5.02
CA ASP A 349 -16.36 41.48 4.00
C ASP A 349 -17.28 42.60 4.51
N ASP A 350 -18.23 42.28 5.39
CA ASP A 350 -19.10 43.25 6.08
C ASP A 350 -18.40 43.97 7.25
N GLY A 351 -17.13 43.65 7.52
CA GLY A 351 -16.30 44.27 8.56
C GLY A 351 -16.52 43.72 9.98
N GLN A 352 -17.29 42.64 10.13
CA GLN A 352 -17.55 41.93 11.39
C GLN A 352 -16.42 40.94 11.72
N TYR A 353 -15.17 41.39 11.68
CA TYR A 353 -13.97 40.55 11.82
C TYR A 353 -13.97 39.63 13.05
N GLN A 354 -14.44 40.10 14.21
CA GLN A 354 -14.47 39.28 15.43
C GLN A 354 -15.46 38.11 15.32
N GLU A 355 -16.59 38.32 14.64
CA GLU A 355 -17.60 37.30 14.41
C GLU A 355 -17.09 36.30 13.35
N ALA A 356 -16.45 36.79 12.28
CA ALA A 356 -15.81 35.95 11.26
C ALA A 356 -14.74 35.04 11.89
N VAL A 357 -13.85 35.58 12.73
CA VAL A 357 -12.85 34.79 13.46
C VAL A 357 -13.52 33.79 14.39
N ALA A 358 -14.53 34.18 15.17
CA ALA A 358 -15.22 33.28 16.09
C ALA A 358 -15.89 32.10 15.36
N LEU A 359 -16.51 32.34 14.21
CA LEU A 359 -17.11 31.29 13.38
C LEU A 359 -16.06 30.39 12.71
N ALA A 360 -14.92 30.97 12.32
CA ALA A 360 -13.85 30.26 11.64
C ALA A 360 -13.06 29.33 12.57
N ILE A 361 -12.81 29.72 13.83
CA ILE A 361 -11.96 28.96 14.77
C ILE A 361 -12.70 28.35 15.96
N GLY A 362 -14.00 28.65 16.12
CA GLY A 362 -14.80 28.15 17.25
C GLY A 362 -15.22 26.69 17.13
N ASP A 363 -15.55 26.07 18.26
CA ASP A 363 -15.89 24.64 18.37
C ASP A 363 -17.36 24.31 18.06
N ALA A 364 -18.10 25.22 17.43
CA ALA A 364 -19.50 24.98 17.07
C ALA A 364 -19.57 23.95 15.93
N GLU A 365 -20.45 22.95 16.05
CA GLU A 365 -20.63 21.91 15.02
C GLU A 365 -21.04 22.50 13.66
N ASP A 366 -21.81 23.59 13.66
CA ASP A 366 -22.23 24.32 12.46
C ASP A 366 -21.27 25.44 12.01
N GLY A 367 -20.13 25.57 12.70
CA GLY A 367 -19.02 26.47 12.38
C GLY A 367 -17.98 25.83 11.47
N ALA A 368 -17.11 26.64 10.86
CA ALA A 368 -16.16 26.17 9.85
C ALA A 368 -15.14 25.17 10.44
N ALA A 369 -14.63 25.44 11.64
CA ALA A 369 -13.69 24.52 12.31
C ALA A 369 -14.35 23.19 12.66
N GLY A 370 -15.60 23.21 13.15
CA GLY A 370 -16.36 22.02 13.51
C GLY A 370 -16.59 21.11 12.31
N ALA A 371 -17.13 21.66 11.23
CA ALA A 371 -17.35 20.93 9.98
C ALA A 371 -16.06 20.35 9.39
N PHE A 372 -14.96 21.13 9.40
CA PHE A 372 -13.65 20.63 8.98
C PHE A 372 -13.13 19.48 9.87
N ASN A 373 -13.27 19.59 11.20
CA ASN A 373 -12.80 18.54 12.12
C ASN A 373 -13.56 17.23 11.90
N GLU A 374 -14.88 17.30 11.70
CA GLU A 374 -15.69 16.13 11.36
C GLU A 374 -15.34 15.55 9.98
N LEU A 375 -15.08 16.40 8.99
CA LEU A 375 -14.54 15.97 7.69
C LEU A 375 -13.22 15.21 7.85
N ASP A 376 -12.25 15.78 8.56
CA ASP A 376 -10.94 15.16 8.80
C ASP A 376 -11.08 13.81 9.54
N ALA A 377 -11.95 13.75 10.54
CA ALA A 377 -12.19 12.54 11.31
C ALA A 377 -12.81 11.42 10.47
N ASN A 378 -13.80 11.75 9.63
CA ASN A 378 -14.44 10.78 8.75
C ASN A 378 -13.49 10.30 7.64
N LEU A 379 -12.68 11.19 7.05
CA LEU A 379 -11.64 10.80 6.09
C LEU A 379 -10.56 9.94 6.74
N LEU A 380 -10.14 10.26 7.98
CA LEU A 380 -9.18 9.44 8.70
C LEU A 380 -9.74 8.04 8.98
N ARG A 381 -11.02 7.94 9.35
CA ARG A 381 -11.69 6.64 9.55
C ARG A 381 -11.69 5.83 8.25
N ALA A 382 -12.14 6.42 7.14
CA ALA A 382 -12.15 5.77 5.84
C ALA A 382 -10.74 5.33 5.36
N ILE A 383 -9.71 6.13 5.65
CA ILE A 383 -8.31 5.78 5.34
C ILE A 383 -7.84 4.59 6.19
N ASN A 384 -8.12 4.59 7.49
CA ASN A 384 -7.71 3.51 8.39
C ASN A 384 -8.45 2.20 8.09
N ASP A 385 -9.74 2.28 7.78
CA ASP A 385 -10.54 1.11 7.41
C ASP A 385 -10.05 0.51 6.08
N GLY A 386 -9.78 1.35 5.07
CA GLY A 386 -9.21 0.90 3.80
C GLY A 386 -7.83 0.25 3.95
N ARG A 387 -6.97 0.79 4.83
CA ARG A 387 -5.68 0.16 5.20
C ARG A 387 -5.87 -1.17 5.92
N GLY A 388 -6.83 -1.24 6.85
CA GLY A 388 -7.19 -2.47 7.54
C GLY A 388 -7.62 -3.57 6.57
N VAL A 389 -8.49 -3.23 5.60
CA VAL A 389 -8.91 -4.15 4.53
C VAL A 389 -7.71 -4.61 3.70
N PHE A 390 -6.80 -3.70 3.33
CA PHE A 390 -5.58 -4.08 2.61
C PHE A 390 -4.75 -5.10 3.41
N VAL A 391 -4.50 -4.83 4.69
CA VAL A 391 -3.73 -5.72 5.57
C VAL A 391 -4.44 -7.07 5.72
N ASP A 392 -5.74 -7.07 5.95
CA ASP A 392 -6.54 -8.29 6.13
C ASP A 392 -6.57 -9.16 4.87
N GLU A 393 -6.82 -8.56 3.69
CA GLU A 393 -6.83 -9.27 2.41
C GLU A 393 -5.44 -9.81 2.03
N THR A 394 -4.39 -9.02 2.26
CA THR A 394 -3.00 -9.40 1.94
C THR A 394 -2.51 -10.48 2.91
N SER A 395 -2.83 -10.38 4.21
CA SER A 395 -2.54 -11.40 5.21
C SER A 395 -3.26 -12.71 4.88
N SER A 396 -4.54 -12.61 4.55
CA SER A 396 -5.37 -13.73 4.11
C SER A 396 -4.87 -14.37 2.80
N ALA A 397 -4.12 -13.63 1.97
CA ALA A 397 -3.43 -14.17 0.80
C ALA A 397 -2.13 -14.91 1.21
N SER A 398 -1.33 -14.36 2.13
CA SER A 398 -0.14 -15.04 2.69
C SER A 398 -0.51 -16.35 3.41
N GLU A 399 -1.59 -16.34 4.20
CA GLU A 399 -2.10 -17.53 4.86
C GLU A 399 -2.52 -18.62 3.87
N ALA A 400 -3.18 -18.25 2.76
CA ALA A 400 -3.55 -19.19 1.69
C ALA A 400 -2.32 -19.82 1.00
N MET A 401 -1.17 -19.14 1.05
CA MET A 401 0.10 -19.65 0.53
C MET A 401 0.87 -20.51 1.54
N THR A 402 0.54 -20.39 2.83
CA THR A 402 1.24 -21.10 3.90
C THR A 402 1.14 -22.61 3.71
N GLY A 403 2.29 -23.29 3.71
CA GLY A 403 2.38 -24.73 3.53
C GLY A 403 2.46 -25.20 2.08
N LEU A 404 2.25 -24.34 1.08
CA LEU A 404 2.41 -24.71 -0.33
C LEU A 404 3.83 -25.11 -0.68
N ALA A 405 4.84 -24.35 -0.22
CA ALA A 405 6.24 -24.67 -0.49
C ALA A 405 6.67 -26.04 0.08
N PRO A 406 6.49 -26.34 1.39
CA PRO A 406 6.81 -27.67 1.92
C PRO A 406 5.87 -28.77 1.37
N GLY A 407 4.61 -28.46 1.09
CA GLY A 407 3.65 -29.39 0.47
C GLY A 407 4.06 -29.78 -0.96
N THR A 408 4.47 -28.81 -1.77
CA THR A 408 4.97 -29.05 -3.14
C THR A 408 6.26 -29.88 -3.13
N ALA A 409 7.17 -29.59 -2.19
CA ALA A 409 8.37 -30.39 -2.01
C ALA A 409 8.04 -31.85 -1.62
N ALA A 410 7.09 -32.05 -0.69
CA ALA A 410 6.63 -33.38 -0.29
C ALA A 410 5.97 -34.14 -1.47
N LEU A 411 5.12 -33.48 -2.26
CA LEU A 411 4.49 -34.07 -3.44
C LEU A 411 5.51 -34.44 -4.53
N ALA A 412 6.55 -33.62 -4.71
CA ALA A 412 7.64 -33.93 -5.63
C ALA A 412 8.44 -35.16 -5.19
N LEU A 413 8.69 -35.30 -3.89
CA LEU A 413 9.32 -36.50 -3.32
C LEU A 413 8.45 -37.74 -3.48
N LEU A 414 7.13 -37.61 -3.26
CA LEU A 414 6.16 -38.69 -3.51
C LEU A 414 6.12 -39.10 -4.98
N ALA A 415 6.17 -38.13 -5.91
CA ALA A 415 6.25 -38.41 -7.34
C ALA A 415 7.54 -39.14 -7.71
N ALA A 416 8.68 -38.69 -7.20
CA ALA A 416 9.97 -39.37 -7.39
C ALA A 416 9.96 -40.81 -6.84
N ALA A 417 9.39 -41.03 -5.65
CA ALA A 417 9.22 -42.36 -5.07
C ALA A 417 8.30 -43.24 -5.93
N GLY A 418 7.17 -42.71 -6.41
CA GLY A 418 6.26 -43.43 -7.30
C GLY A 418 6.92 -43.87 -8.62
N VAL A 419 7.68 -42.98 -9.25
CA VAL A 419 8.45 -43.28 -10.47
C VAL A 419 9.48 -44.39 -10.23
N THR A 420 10.26 -44.29 -9.16
CA THR A 420 11.29 -45.29 -8.85
C THR A 420 10.70 -46.67 -8.57
N MET A 421 9.60 -46.75 -7.81
CA MET A 421 8.90 -48.01 -7.55
C MET A 421 8.29 -48.60 -8.83
N GLY A 422 7.57 -47.78 -9.61
CA GLY A 422 6.92 -48.23 -10.84
C GLY A 422 7.88 -48.74 -11.91
N ILE A 423 9.11 -48.19 -11.96
CA ILE A 423 10.13 -48.65 -12.91
C ILE A 423 10.88 -49.87 -12.39
N ARG A 424 11.11 -49.96 -11.08
CA ARG A 424 11.74 -51.14 -10.46
C ARG A 424 10.90 -52.40 -10.66
N GLU A 425 9.58 -52.32 -10.46
CA GLU A 425 8.66 -53.45 -10.66
C GLU A 425 8.74 -53.98 -12.11
N ARG A 426 8.83 -53.07 -13.08
CA ARG A 426 8.98 -53.43 -14.50
C ARG A 426 10.35 -53.99 -14.85
N LEU A 427 11.43 -53.51 -14.24
CA LEU A 427 12.76 -54.08 -14.44
C LEU A 427 12.88 -55.50 -13.87
N GLN A 428 12.09 -55.85 -12.85
CA GLN A 428 12.04 -57.21 -12.28
C GLN A 428 11.30 -58.19 -13.20
N GLU A 429 10.32 -57.74 -14.00
CA GLU A 429 9.62 -58.59 -14.98
C GLU A 429 10.51 -59.02 -16.18
N TYR A 430 11.64 -58.34 -16.42
CA TYR A 430 12.59 -58.67 -17.50
C TYR A 430 13.80 -59.52 -17.06
N ARG A 431 13.87 -59.88 -15.79
CA ARG A 431 14.84 -60.85 -15.24
C ARG A 431 14.18 -62.22 -15.16
#